data_AF-A0ABD1AT69-F1
#
_entry.id   AF-A0ABD1AT69-F1
#
_cell.length_a   1.000
_cell.length_b   1.000
_cell.length_c   1.000
_cell.angle_alpha   90.00
_cell.angle_beta   90.00
_cell.angle_gamma   90.00
#
_symmetry.space_group_name_H-M   'P 1'
#
loop_
_entity.id
_entity.type
_entity.pdbx_description
1 polymer ?
#
loop_
_entity_poly.entity_id
_entity_poly.type
_entity_poly.pdbx_seq_one_letter_code
_entity_poly.pdbx_strand_id
1 'polypeptide(L)'
;MKIYLPDEKDGLPAMLERLASTHGILNDTEDIPSHMVNVRELKIPRFKFAFDFEASKALKGLGLDLPEGLKTIIHKSCIEVDEVGSKAAAAAAVVESNSLKYDFVADHPFLFLVK
;
A
#
# COMPACT_ATOMS: atom_id res chain seq x y z
N MET A 1 -1.74 7.87 0.26
CA MET A 1 -1.77 6.39 0.31
C MET A 1 -1.30 5.87 -1.04
N LYS A 2 -0.41 4.89 -1.04
CA LYS A 2 0.03 4.16 -2.25
C LYS A 2 -0.50 2.73 -2.16
N ILE A 3 -0.97 2.17 -3.27
CA ILE A 3 -1.45 0.77 -3.35
C ILE A 3 -0.59 0.05 -4.38
N TYR A 4 -0.05 -1.10 -3.97
CA TYR A 4 0.73 -2.01 -4.80
C TYR A 4 -0.08 -3.29 -4.98
N LEU A 5 -0.54 -3.51 -6.21
CA LEU A 5 -1.36 -4.64 -6.60
C LEU A 5 -0.51 -5.57 -7.48
N PRO A 6 -0.24 -6.81 -7.06
CA PRO A 6 0.39 -7.81 -7.93
C PRO A 6 -0.45 -8.07 -9.19
N ASP A 7 0.14 -8.55 -10.27
CA ASP A 7 -0.65 -8.98 -11.44
C ASP A 7 -1.30 -10.36 -11.21
N GLU A 8 -0.61 -11.23 -10.46
CA GLU A 8 -1.08 -12.56 -10.09
C GLU A 8 -1.93 -12.51 -8.81
N LYS A 9 -3.05 -13.25 -8.79
CA LYS A 9 -4.00 -13.23 -7.66
C LYS A 9 -3.38 -13.67 -6.33
N ASP A 10 -2.39 -14.55 -6.36
CA ASP A 10 -1.62 -15.05 -5.23
C ASP A 10 -0.18 -14.52 -5.23
N GLY A 11 0.12 -13.47 -6.01
CA GLY A 11 1.46 -12.90 -6.17
C GLY A 11 1.95 -12.04 -5.00
N LEU A 12 1.11 -11.75 -4.01
CA LEU A 12 1.46 -10.89 -2.87
C LEU A 12 2.69 -11.40 -2.08
N PRO A 13 2.83 -12.70 -1.73
CA PRO A 13 4.01 -13.20 -1.03
C PRO A 13 5.31 -12.97 -1.83
N ALA A 14 5.30 -13.31 -3.13
CA ALA A 14 6.45 -13.09 -4.00
C ALA A 14 6.80 -11.60 -4.12
N MET A 15 5.79 -10.72 -4.19
CA MET A 15 5.99 -9.27 -4.16
C MET A 15 6.63 -8.81 -2.85
N LEU A 16 6.18 -9.32 -1.70
CA LEU A 16 6.74 -8.97 -0.38
C LEU A 16 8.19 -9.43 -0.23
N GLU A 17 8.55 -10.62 -0.71
CA GLU A 17 9.94 -11.09 -0.71
C GLU A 17 10.85 -10.20 -1.55
N ARG A 18 10.37 -9.77 -2.74
CA ARG A 18 11.09 -8.83 -3.60
C ARG A 18 11.28 -7.47 -2.94
N LEU A 19 10.23 -6.96 -2.28
CA LEU A 19 10.29 -5.69 -1.54
C LEU A 19 11.26 -5.75 -0.36
N ALA A 20 11.29 -6.86 0.38
CA ALA A 20 12.20 -7.05 1.49
C ALA A 20 13.67 -7.18 1.05
N SER A 21 13.90 -7.74 -0.14
CA SER A 21 15.25 -8.00 -0.65
C SER A 21 15.85 -6.82 -1.42
N THR A 22 15.03 -5.91 -1.93
CA THR A 22 15.49 -4.81 -2.79
C THR A 22 15.54 -3.49 -2.01
N HIS A 23 16.73 -2.92 -1.87
CA HIS A 23 16.89 -1.63 -1.22
C HIS A 23 16.24 -0.52 -2.06
N GLY A 24 15.36 0.27 -1.45
CA GLY A 24 14.87 1.52 -2.03
C GLY A 24 13.67 1.44 -2.98
N ILE A 25 13.04 0.27 -3.18
CA ILE A 25 11.79 0.18 -3.99
C ILE A 25 10.69 1.12 -3.46
N LEU A 26 10.64 1.34 -2.15
CA LEU A 26 9.64 2.22 -1.54
C LEU A 26 10.09 3.70 -1.45
N ASN A 27 11.29 4.02 -1.92
CA ASN A 27 11.84 5.39 -1.92
C ASN A 27 11.34 6.15 -3.16
N ASP A 28 10.94 7.40 -2.95
CA ASP A 28 9.97 8.16 -3.76
C ASP A 28 10.36 8.57 -5.19
N THR A 29 11.38 7.99 -5.84
CA THR A 29 11.95 8.65 -7.03
C THR A 29 11.74 7.97 -8.39
N GLU A 30 11.39 6.68 -8.47
CA GLU A 30 11.41 5.98 -9.78
C GLU A 30 10.10 5.25 -10.15
N ASP A 31 9.30 4.77 -9.19
CA ASP A 31 8.20 3.81 -9.48
C ASP A 31 6.79 4.40 -9.60
N ILE A 32 6.60 5.71 -9.38
CA ILE A 32 5.27 6.33 -9.56
C ILE A 32 5.35 7.34 -10.69
N PRO A 33 4.58 7.16 -11.77
CA PRO A 33 4.45 8.15 -12.82
C PRO A 33 4.14 9.51 -12.20
N SER A 34 4.98 10.51 -12.46
CA SER A 34 4.73 11.90 -12.08
C SER A 34 3.58 12.52 -12.87
N HIS A 35 3.09 11.83 -13.90
CA HIS A 35 1.98 12.25 -14.75
C HIS A 35 0.72 11.43 -14.47
N MET A 36 -0.43 12.09 -14.61
CA MET A 36 -1.73 11.41 -14.56
C MET A 36 -1.87 10.48 -15.76
N VAL A 37 -2.31 9.25 -15.52
CA VAL A 37 -2.58 8.25 -16.57
C VAL A 37 -4.08 8.10 -16.80
N ASN A 38 -4.47 7.77 -18.03
CA ASN A 38 -5.86 7.47 -18.35
C ASN A 38 -6.20 6.05 -17.87
N VAL A 39 -7.07 5.95 -16.86
CA VAL A 39 -7.53 4.68 -16.31
C VAL A 39 -8.92 4.37 -16.88
N ARG A 40 -9.07 3.17 -17.47
CA ARG A 40 -10.36 2.69 -17.97
C ARG A 40 -11.22 2.20 -16.80
N GLU A 41 -10.68 1.30 -15.97
CA GLU A 41 -11.36 0.80 -14.79
C GLU A 41 -10.53 1.02 -13.53
N LEU A 42 -11.10 1.69 -12.53
CA LEU A 42 -10.49 1.89 -11.21
C LEU A 42 -11.42 1.31 -10.14
N LYS A 43 -11.02 0.21 -9.51
CA LYS A 43 -11.73 -0.43 -8.40
C LYS A 43 -10.79 -0.59 -7.22
N ILE A 44 -11.12 0.10 -6.13
CA ILE A 44 -10.45 -0.02 -4.84
C ILE A 44 -11.52 -0.42 -3.82
N PRO A 45 -11.36 -1.54 -3.10
CA PRO A 45 -12.35 -1.97 -2.12
C PRO A 45 -12.39 -1.00 -0.94
N ARG A 46 -13.60 -0.77 -0.40
CA ARG A 46 -13.78 -0.12 0.90
C ARG A 46 -13.44 -1.13 1.99
N PHE A 47 -12.67 -0.71 2.98
CA PHE A 47 -12.33 -1.57 4.11
C PHE A 47 -12.11 -0.78 5.39
N LYS A 48 -12.43 -1.40 6.52
CA LYS A 48 -12.20 -0.86 7.85
C LYS A 48 -11.78 -1.98 8.77
N PHE A 49 -10.60 -1.85 9.36
CA PHE A 49 -10.14 -2.82 10.35
C PHE A 49 -9.18 -2.18 11.34
N ALA A 50 -9.05 -2.82 12.49
CA ALA A 50 -8.02 -2.56 13.47
C ALA A 50 -7.11 -3.79 13.56
N PHE A 51 -5.85 -3.56 13.84
CA PHE A 51 -4.85 -4.61 14.04
C PHE A 51 -4.04 -4.27 15.28
N ASP A 52 -3.84 -5.28 16.14
CA ASP A 52 -2.93 -5.16 17.25
C ASP A 52 -2.07 -6.40 17.42
N PHE A 53 -0.84 -6.19 17.88
CA PHE A 53 0.11 -7.25 18.15
C PHE A 53 1.13 -6.83 19.20
N GLU A 54 1.77 -7.83 19.81
CA GLU A 54 2.87 -7.61 20.73
C GLU A 54 4.18 -7.47 19.94
N ALA A 55 4.59 -6.22 19.69
CA ALA A 55 5.83 -5.91 18.98
C ALA A 55 7.08 -6.41 19.71
N SER A 56 7.05 -6.56 21.04
CA SER A 56 8.16 -7.17 21.79
C SER A 56 8.45 -8.61 21.34
N LYS A 57 7.45 -9.38 20.90
CA LYS A 57 7.67 -10.73 20.34
C LYS A 57 8.25 -10.68 18.94
N ALA A 58 7.75 -9.77 18.09
CA ALA A 58 8.24 -9.60 16.73
C ALA A 58 9.71 -9.16 16.70
N LEU A 59 10.08 -8.17 17.53
CA LEU A 59 11.46 -7.68 17.65
C LEU A 59 12.43 -8.77 18.10
N LYS A 60 12.03 -9.59 19.09
CA LYS A 60 12.83 -10.76 19.51
C LYS A 60 13.02 -11.77 18.38
N GLY A 61 11.98 -12.02 17.57
CA GLY A 61 12.08 -12.87 16.38
C GLY A 61 13.06 -12.35 15.32
N LEU A 62 13.32 -11.04 15.31
CA LEU A 62 14.32 -10.38 14.45
C LEU A 62 15.71 -10.27 15.11
N GLY A 63 15.90 -10.85 16.29
CA GLY A 63 17.18 -10.79 17.03
C GLY A 63 17.42 -9.45 17.74
N LEU A 64 16.38 -8.64 17.95
CA LEU A 64 16.46 -7.38 18.68
C LEU A 64 16.01 -7.58 20.12
N ASP A 65 16.96 -7.46 21.04
CA ASP A 65 16.69 -7.48 22.47
C ASP A 65 16.10 -6.15 22.95
N LEU A 66 15.19 -6.26 23.91
CA LEU A 66 14.59 -5.09 24.55
C LEU A 66 15.51 -4.58 25.66
N PRO A 67 15.60 -3.25 25.84
CA PRO A 67 16.39 -2.69 26.93
C PRO A 67 15.85 -3.14 28.29
N GLU A 68 16.74 -3.23 29.27
CA GLU A 68 16.38 -3.62 30.64
C GLU A 68 15.29 -2.69 31.20
N GLY A 69 14.19 -3.29 31.66
CA GLY A 69 13.00 -2.59 32.16
C GLY A 69 11.84 -2.53 31.17
N LEU A 70 12.06 -2.76 29.87
CA LEU A 70 11.01 -2.77 28.87
C LEU A 70 10.52 -4.21 28.61
N LYS A 71 9.39 -4.57 29.24
CA LYS A 71 8.86 -5.95 29.22
C LYS A 71 7.95 -6.25 28.04
N THR A 72 7.12 -5.29 27.63
CA THR A 72 6.07 -5.51 26.63
C THR A 72 5.86 -4.26 25.80
N ILE A 73 5.79 -4.43 24.48
CA ILE A 73 5.36 -3.38 23.54
C ILE A 73 4.13 -3.90 22.84
N ILE A 74 2.99 -3.22 23.03
CA ILE A 74 1.76 -3.49 22.29
C ILE A 74 1.60 -2.40 21.25
N HIS A 75 1.56 -2.79 19.98
CA HIS A 75 1.26 -1.88 18.88
C HIS A 75 -0.19 -2.11 18.44
N LYS A 76 -0.97 -1.02 18.35
CA LYS A 76 -2.34 -1.03 17.83
C LYS A 76 -2.46 0.01 16.73
N SER A 77 -3.07 -0.36 15.62
CA SER A 77 -3.36 0.53 14.51
C SER A 77 -4.75 0.26 13.96
N CYS A 78 -5.33 1.25 13.30
CA CYS A 78 -6.59 1.10 12.59
C CYS A 78 -6.53 1.88 11.28
N ILE A 79 -7.32 1.41 10.31
CA ILE A 79 -7.49 2.08 9.02
C ILE A 79 -8.93 1.96 8.56
N GLU A 80 -9.40 3.01 7.92
CA GLU A 80 -10.69 3.07 7.24
C GLU A 80 -10.46 3.71 5.88
N VAL A 81 -10.82 2.99 4.83
CA VAL A 81 -10.80 3.46 3.45
C VAL A 81 -12.24 3.45 2.95
N ASP A 82 -12.74 4.64 2.68
CA ASP A 82 -14.05 4.88 2.10
C ASP A 82 -13.95 5.83 0.90
N GLU A 83 -15.09 6.08 0.27
CA GLU A 83 -15.20 7.05 -0.83
C GLU A 83 -15.24 8.50 -0.31
N VAL A 84 -15.33 8.71 1.01
CA VAL A 84 -15.55 10.00 1.67
C VAL A 84 -14.22 10.74 1.91
N GLY A 85 -13.18 10.41 1.14
CA GLY A 85 -11.97 11.22 1.01
C GLY A 85 -12.26 12.62 0.44
N SER A 86 -11.23 13.50 0.45
CA SER A 86 -11.32 14.92 0.05
C SER A 86 -12.30 15.16 -1.11
N LYS A 87 -13.43 15.78 -0.79
CA LYS A 87 -14.56 16.02 -1.69
C LYS A 87 -14.25 17.20 -2.62
N ALA A 88 -13.29 17.03 -3.51
CA ALA A 88 -12.93 18.01 -4.53
C ALA A 88 -13.16 17.41 -5.92
N ALA A 89 -14.21 17.88 -6.60
CA ALA A 89 -14.47 17.58 -8.00
C ALA A 89 -13.92 18.73 -8.86
N ALA A 90 -12.86 18.48 -9.61
CA ALA A 90 -12.40 19.35 -10.68
C ALA A 90 -12.35 18.52 -11.97
N ALA A 91 -13.12 18.92 -12.98
CA ALA A 91 -13.10 18.28 -14.29
C ALA A 91 -12.18 19.08 -15.23
N ALA A 92 -11.10 18.46 -15.69
CA ALA A 92 -10.24 18.99 -16.74
C ALA A 92 -10.32 18.07 -17.96
N ALA A 93 -10.61 18.63 -19.13
CA ALA A 93 -10.62 17.88 -20.38
C ALA A 93 -9.27 18.09 -21.09
N VAL A 94 -8.47 17.02 -21.17
CA VAL A 94 -7.24 16.98 -21.97
C VAL A 94 -7.53 16.11 -23.19
N VAL A 95 -7.35 16.67 -24.38
CA VAL A 95 -7.51 15.93 -25.65
C VAL A 95 -6.17 15.26 -25.96
N GLU A 96 -6.05 13.97 -25.64
CA GLU A 96 -4.89 13.15 -26.01
C GLU A 96 -5.29 12.04 -27.00
N SER A 97 -4.42 11.82 -28.00
CA SER A 97 -4.57 10.82 -29.06
C SER A 97 -4.15 9.42 -28.60
N ASN A 98 -5.06 8.43 -28.68
CA ASN A 98 -4.83 6.97 -28.54
C ASN A 98 -3.83 6.53 -27.44
N SER A 99 -4.01 7.01 -26.22
CA SER A 99 -3.24 6.55 -25.06
C SER A 99 -3.65 5.12 -24.63
N LEU A 100 -2.65 4.31 -24.24
CA LEU A 100 -2.86 3.05 -23.55
C LEU A 100 -3.69 3.31 -22.30
N LYS A 101 -4.83 2.63 -22.19
CA LYS A 101 -5.70 2.72 -21.01
C LYS A 101 -5.31 1.62 -20.04
N TYR A 102 -5.08 2.01 -18.79
CA TYR A 102 -4.75 1.07 -17.72
C TYR A 102 -6.01 0.66 -16.98
N ASP A 103 -6.04 -0.58 -16.46
CA ASP A 103 -7.03 -1.04 -15.51
C ASP A 103 -6.34 -1.25 -14.15
N PHE A 104 -6.93 -0.72 -13.08
CA PHE A 104 -6.48 -0.92 -11.71
C PHE A 104 -7.64 -1.48 -10.90
N VAL A 105 -7.66 -2.81 -10.75
CA VAL A 105 -8.77 -3.54 -10.13
C VAL A 105 -8.24 -4.36 -8.96
N ALA A 106 -8.31 -3.82 -7.75
CA ALA A 106 -7.84 -4.47 -6.54
C ALA A 106 -8.83 -5.54 -6.04
N ASP A 107 -8.98 -6.62 -6.80
CA ASP A 107 -9.88 -7.76 -6.54
C ASP A 107 -9.20 -8.97 -5.86
N HIS A 108 -7.93 -8.82 -5.49
CA HIS A 108 -7.11 -9.84 -4.82
C HIS A 108 -6.11 -9.17 -3.85
N PRO A 109 -5.38 -9.93 -3.00
CA PRO A 109 -4.54 -9.36 -1.96
C PRO A 109 -3.49 -8.35 -2.48
N PHE A 110 -3.43 -7.18 -1.84
CA PHE A 110 -2.53 -6.08 -2.20
C PHE A 110 -1.84 -5.51 -0.97
N LEU A 111 -0.78 -4.73 -1.19
CA LEU A 111 -0.08 -3.95 -0.16
C LEU A 111 -0.49 -2.48 -0.25
N PHE A 112 -0.60 -1.79 0.87
CA PHE A 112 -0.74 -0.35 0.90
C PHE A 112 0.30 0.31 1.81
N LEU A 113 0.65 1.55 1.50
CA LEU A 113 1.56 2.37 2.29
C LEU A 113 0.95 3.74 2.57
N VAL A 114 1.00 4.15 3.83
CA VAL A 114 0.70 5.51 4.29
C VAL A 114 2.04 6.14 4.68
N LYS A 115 2.38 7.26 4.03
CA LYS A 115 3.55 8.10 4.34
C LYS A 115 3.07 9.37 5.03
#